data_AF-A0A8D7ZYA0-F1
#
_entry.id   AF-A0A8D7ZYA0-F1
#
_cell.length_a   1.000
_cell.length_b   1.000
_cell.length_c   1.000
_cell.angle_alpha   90.00
_cell.angle_beta   90.00
_cell.angle_gamma   90.00
#
_symmetry.space_group_name_H-M   'P 1'
#
loop_
_entity.id
_entity.type
_entity.pdbx_description
1 polymer ?
#
loop_
_entity_poly.entity_id
_entity_poly.type
_entity_poly.pdbx_seq_one_letter_code
_entity_poly.pdbx_strand_id
1 'polypeptide(L)'
;IAQVASKHSYLFRLPLNLLIRQTKILPLEKQTAKQFMFGYETTLTTLGNTFLPNWITFDKVGLIDRMYDFDGDFETFYTGSTDESLSGLYESYLGSPNLKQWQGSYCNNIRNASDGTKFKSFIEEDEQLLFFRKSMCRPQRMVQLKNNYEVDGLLAKMFVFEENALDNGEVNEQNKCFCRNGKCLMRGLIDVTE
;
A
#
# COMPACT_ATOMS: atom_id res chain seq x y z
N ILE A 1 7.43 16.88 2.62
CA ILE A 1 8.57 17.84 2.62
C ILE A 1 9.18 18.03 4.01
N ALA A 2 8.47 18.57 5.00
CA ALA A 2 9.05 18.90 6.30
C ALA A 2 9.69 17.70 7.04
N GLN A 3 9.04 16.53 7.03
CA GLN A 3 9.56 15.29 7.62
C GLN A 3 10.82 14.76 6.91
N VAL A 4 10.96 15.03 5.61
CA VAL A 4 12.13 14.61 4.81
C VAL A 4 13.27 15.59 5.07
N ALA A 5 12.98 16.88 4.94
CA ALA A 5 13.94 17.96 5.17
C ALA A 5 14.48 17.99 6.60
N SER A 6 13.70 17.53 7.61
CA SER A 6 14.14 17.49 9.00
C SER A 6 15.35 16.59 9.24
N LYS A 7 15.55 15.57 8.37
CA LYS A 7 16.70 14.65 8.43
C LYS A 7 17.99 15.26 7.86
N HIS A 8 17.92 16.38 7.15
CA HIS A 8 19.07 17.05 6.55
C HIS A 8 19.73 18.09 7.47
N SER A 9 20.93 18.55 7.09
CA SER A 9 21.70 19.55 7.85
C SER A 9 20.95 20.88 7.97
N TYR A 10 21.33 21.69 8.97
CA TYR A 10 20.73 23.01 9.17
C TYR A 10 20.86 23.91 7.94
N LEU A 11 22.03 23.88 7.28
CA LEU A 11 22.30 24.68 6.08
C LEU A 11 21.38 24.32 4.91
N PHE A 12 21.04 23.02 4.76
CA PHE A 12 20.06 22.59 3.77
C PHE A 12 18.65 23.09 4.09
N ARG A 13 18.28 23.10 5.38
CA ARG A 13 16.96 23.52 5.85
C ARG A 13 16.73 25.03 5.80
N LEU A 14 17.79 25.82 5.92
CA LEU A 14 17.72 27.29 5.98
C LEU A 14 16.98 27.93 4.78
N PRO A 15 17.35 27.67 3.51
CA PRO A 15 16.64 28.26 2.36
C PRO A 15 15.18 27.82 2.29
N LEU A 16 14.90 26.53 2.54
CA LEU A 16 13.53 26.00 2.54
C LEU A 16 12.66 26.65 3.62
N ASN A 17 13.19 26.81 4.83
CA ASN A 17 12.47 27.47 5.93
C ASN A 17 12.18 28.95 5.63
N LEU A 18 13.11 29.66 4.99
CA LEU A 18 12.90 31.05 4.57
C LEU A 18 11.78 31.14 3.52
N LEU A 19 11.77 30.24 2.54
CA LEU A 19 10.74 30.20 1.49
C LEU A 19 9.37 29.85 2.05
N ILE A 20 9.26 28.87 2.94
CA ILE A 20 8.00 28.52 3.61
C ILE A 20 7.45 29.73 4.38
N ARG A 21 8.32 30.48 5.07
CA ARG A 21 7.93 31.70 5.79
C ARG A 21 7.49 32.82 4.86
N GLN A 22 8.16 33.01 3.72
CA GLN A 22 7.81 34.05 2.74
C GLN A 22 6.50 33.76 1.99
N THR A 23 6.27 32.49 1.65
CA THR A 23 5.08 32.06 0.89
C THR A 23 3.79 32.04 1.72
N LYS A 24 3.87 32.26 3.04
CA LYS A 24 2.74 32.25 3.98
C LYS A 24 1.88 30.98 3.89
N ILE A 25 2.49 29.85 3.50
CA ILE A 25 1.77 28.58 3.39
C ILE A 25 1.41 28.10 4.79
N LEU A 26 0.15 27.70 4.97
CA LEU A 26 -0.38 27.22 6.23
C LEU A 26 -0.33 25.68 6.28
N PRO A 27 -0.15 25.06 7.46
CA PRO A 27 -0.20 23.61 7.60
C PRO A 27 -1.58 23.00 7.28
N LEU A 28 -2.64 23.80 7.38
CA LEU A 28 -4.01 23.42 7.07
C LEU A 28 -4.53 24.36 6.00
N GLU A 29 -5.08 23.79 4.93
CA GLU A 29 -5.61 24.51 3.78
C GLU A 29 -7.05 24.06 3.50
N LYS A 30 -7.91 25.02 3.17
CA LYS A 30 -9.30 24.73 2.80
C LYS A 30 -9.34 24.23 1.35
N GLN A 31 -9.91 23.04 1.18
CA GLN A 31 -9.94 22.32 -0.10
C GLN A 31 -11.35 21.81 -0.40
N THR A 32 -11.69 21.70 -1.67
CA THR A 32 -12.88 20.92 -2.09
C THR A 32 -12.55 19.43 -2.08
N ALA A 33 -13.57 18.58 -1.96
CA ALA A 33 -13.40 17.13 -2.05
C ALA A 33 -12.72 16.72 -3.38
N LYS A 34 -13.06 17.38 -4.50
CA LYS A 34 -12.44 17.11 -5.80
C LYS A 34 -10.93 17.39 -5.79
N GLN A 35 -10.52 18.53 -5.23
CA GLN A 35 -9.11 18.91 -5.15
C GLN A 35 -8.31 17.96 -4.25
N PHE A 36 -8.86 17.62 -3.10
CA PHE A 36 -8.21 16.69 -2.17
C PHE A 36 -8.01 15.29 -2.78
N MET A 37 -9.00 14.80 -3.53
CA MET A 37 -8.95 13.46 -4.12
C MET A 37 -8.13 13.39 -5.41
N PHE A 38 -8.34 14.32 -6.34
CA PHE A 38 -7.80 14.25 -7.71
C PHE A 38 -6.66 15.22 -7.99
N GLY A 39 -6.28 16.03 -7.00
CA GLY A 39 -5.14 16.91 -7.12
C GLY A 39 -5.50 18.37 -7.25
N TYR A 40 -4.60 19.18 -6.72
CA TYR A 40 -4.52 20.61 -6.93
C TYR A 40 -3.04 21.00 -7.01
N GLU A 41 -2.77 22.09 -7.70
CA GLU A 41 -1.43 22.66 -7.79
C GLU A 41 -1.17 23.47 -6.51
N THR A 42 0.01 23.29 -5.92
CA THR A 42 0.44 24.05 -4.76
C THR A 42 1.76 24.72 -5.05
N THR A 43 2.01 25.88 -4.44
CA THR A 43 3.36 26.45 -4.43
C THR A 43 4.36 25.49 -3.77
N LEU A 44 3.90 24.63 -2.87
CA LEU A 44 4.73 23.68 -2.11
C LEU A 44 5.23 22.50 -2.98
N THR A 45 4.43 22.03 -3.95
CA THR A 45 4.83 20.98 -4.91
C THR A 45 5.87 21.50 -5.87
N THR A 46 5.68 22.73 -6.39
CA THR A 46 6.69 23.41 -7.23
C THR A 46 8.02 23.62 -6.48
N LEU A 47 7.95 24.08 -5.22
CA LEU A 47 9.13 24.20 -4.35
C LEU A 47 9.77 22.85 -4.08
N GLY A 48 8.97 21.83 -3.80
CA GLY A 48 9.40 20.46 -3.58
C GLY A 48 10.19 19.90 -4.76
N ASN A 49 9.64 19.99 -5.96
CA ASN A 49 10.28 19.53 -7.20
C ASN A 49 11.60 20.27 -7.46
N THR A 50 11.65 21.58 -7.19
CA THR A 50 12.87 22.37 -7.38
C THR A 50 14.00 22.02 -6.41
N PHE A 51 13.71 21.82 -5.12
CA PHE A 51 14.74 21.60 -4.08
C PHE A 51 14.98 20.13 -3.73
N LEU A 52 14.03 19.26 -4.04
CA LEU A 52 14.06 17.81 -3.78
C LEU A 52 13.51 17.04 -5.01
N PRO A 53 14.09 17.20 -6.21
CA PRO A 53 13.58 16.60 -7.45
C PRO A 53 13.51 15.07 -7.39
N ASN A 54 14.41 14.43 -6.62
CA ASN A 54 14.40 12.98 -6.43
C ASN A 54 13.30 12.48 -5.47
N TRP A 55 12.62 13.38 -4.75
CA TRP A 55 11.54 13.02 -3.80
C TRP A 55 10.17 13.51 -4.27
N ILE A 56 10.09 14.67 -4.93
CA ILE A 56 8.84 15.25 -5.42
C ILE A 56 8.96 15.46 -6.91
N THR A 57 8.49 14.48 -7.67
CA THR A 57 8.44 14.54 -9.13
C THR A 57 7.09 15.02 -9.66
N PHE A 58 6.12 15.25 -8.77
CA PHE A 58 4.74 15.56 -9.12
C PHE A 58 4.39 17.04 -8.95
N ASP A 59 3.64 17.57 -9.91
CA ASP A 59 3.20 18.97 -9.90
C ASP A 59 1.90 19.17 -9.11
N LYS A 60 1.13 18.09 -8.91
CA LYS A 60 -0.16 18.07 -8.20
C LYS A 60 -0.14 17.08 -7.05
N VAL A 61 -0.91 17.37 -6.00
CA VAL A 61 -1.09 16.46 -4.85
C VAL A 61 -2.57 16.14 -4.69
N GLY A 62 -2.92 14.89 -4.96
CA GLY A 62 -4.24 14.31 -4.70
C GLY A 62 -4.12 12.89 -4.18
N LEU A 63 -5.04 12.47 -3.32
CA LEU A 63 -4.99 11.13 -2.72
C LEU A 63 -5.08 10.01 -3.77
N ILE A 64 -6.09 10.06 -4.64
CA ILE A 64 -6.29 9.06 -5.70
C ILE A 64 -5.18 9.18 -6.75
N ASP A 65 -4.83 10.42 -7.11
CA ASP A 65 -3.75 10.69 -8.06
C ASP A 65 -2.46 9.98 -7.66
N ARG A 66 -2.11 9.99 -6.38
CA ARG A 66 -0.91 9.28 -5.86
C ARG A 66 -1.13 7.79 -5.63
N MET A 67 -2.32 7.37 -5.20
CA MET A 67 -2.62 5.95 -4.96
C MET A 67 -2.66 5.10 -6.24
N TYR A 68 -2.92 5.72 -7.39
CA TYR A 68 -3.01 5.05 -8.69
C TYR A 68 -1.93 5.50 -9.68
N ASP A 69 -0.88 6.17 -9.19
CA ASP A 69 0.28 6.53 -10.00
C ASP A 69 1.21 5.33 -10.21
N PHE A 70 0.76 4.40 -11.05
CA PHE A 70 1.55 3.24 -11.45
C PHE A 70 2.12 3.49 -12.84
N ASP A 71 3.42 3.78 -12.94
CA ASP A 71 4.12 3.96 -14.21
C ASP A 71 5.19 2.87 -14.40
N GLY A 72 5.13 2.15 -15.52
CA GLY A 72 6.03 1.05 -15.84
C GLY A 72 5.82 -0.25 -15.05
N ASP A 73 4.85 -0.28 -14.12
CA ASP A 73 4.50 -1.49 -13.37
C ASP A 73 3.82 -2.55 -14.24
N PHE A 74 4.18 -3.82 -14.03
CA PHE A 74 3.56 -4.95 -14.69
C PHE A 74 3.31 -6.10 -13.72
N GLU A 75 2.26 -6.87 -14.02
CA GLU A 75 1.71 -7.93 -13.19
C GLU A 75 1.56 -9.18 -14.04
N THR A 76 1.97 -10.33 -13.50
CA THR A 76 1.78 -11.63 -14.14
C THR A 76 0.79 -12.43 -13.32
N PHE A 77 -0.27 -12.90 -13.98
CA PHE A 77 -1.31 -13.72 -13.37
C PHE A 77 -1.32 -15.11 -14.00
N TYR A 78 -1.67 -16.12 -13.21
CA TYR A 78 -1.90 -17.46 -13.72
C TYR A 78 -3.13 -17.49 -14.62
N THR A 79 -3.00 -18.09 -15.80
CA THR A 79 -4.13 -18.32 -16.71
C THR A 79 -5.08 -19.40 -16.18
N GLY A 80 -4.53 -20.36 -15.44
CA GLY A 80 -5.21 -21.57 -15.00
C GLY A 80 -5.05 -22.76 -15.95
N SER A 81 -4.22 -22.65 -16.99
CA SER A 81 -4.05 -23.73 -17.99
C SER A 81 -3.42 -25.00 -17.42
N THR A 82 -2.59 -24.88 -16.38
CA THR A 82 -1.99 -26.02 -15.67
C THR A 82 -2.78 -26.42 -14.43
N ASP A 83 -3.42 -25.45 -13.77
CA ASP A 83 -4.21 -25.63 -12.56
C ASP A 83 -5.31 -24.56 -12.53
N GLU A 84 -6.55 -24.97 -12.76
CA GLU A 84 -7.72 -24.11 -12.80
C GLU A 84 -8.00 -23.39 -11.46
N SER A 85 -7.51 -23.96 -10.35
CA SER A 85 -7.65 -23.37 -9.02
C SER A 85 -6.89 -22.06 -8.89
N LEU A 86 -5.78 -21.90 -9.63
CA LEU A 86 -4.90 -20.72 -9.57
C LEU A 86 -5.29 -19.61 -10.54
N SER A 87 -6.26 -19.84 -11.44
CA SER A 87 -6.64 -18.87 -12.47
C SER A 87 -6.93 -17.49 -11.87
N GLY A 88 -6.30 -16.45 -12.42
CA GLY A 88 -6.47 -15.05 -11.99
C GLY A 88 -5.72 -14.66 -10.71
N LEU A 89 -4.88 -15.55 -10.14
CA LEU A 89 -4.03 -15.23 -8.99
C LEU A 89 -2.64 -14.74 -9.41
N TYR A 90 -1.99 -13.96 -8.57
CA TYR A 90 -0.65 -13.42 -8.81
C TYR A 90 0.41 -14.52 -8.93
N GLU A 91 1.14 -14.53 -10.04
CA GLU A 91 2.43 -15.22 -10.12
C GLU A 91 3.56 -14.30 -9.65
N SER A 92 3.57 -13.06 -10.14
CA SER A 92 4.58 -12.05 -9.80
C SER A 92 4.11 -10.62 -10.04
N TYR A 93 4.78 -9.68 -9.37
CA TYR A 93 4.68 -8.24 -9.57
C TYR A 93 6.09 -7.70 -9.83
N LEU A 94 6.27 -6.89 -10.88
CA LEU A 94 7.59 -6.40 -11.31
C LEU A 94 8.62 -7.55 -11.49
N GLY A 95 8.14 -8.70 -11.99
CA GLY A 95 8.95 -9.90 -12.22
C GLY A 95 9.36 -10.68 -10.96
N SER A 96 8.87 -10.31 -9.78
CA SER A 96 9.16 -11.00 -8.52
C SER A 96 7.88 -11.44 -7.80
N PRO A 97 7.83 -12.65 -7.21
CA PRO A 97 6.75 -13.04 -6.30
C PRO A 97 6.86 -12.38 -4.92
N ASN A 98 7.96 -11.67 -4.66
CA ASN A 98 8.26 -11.04 -3.37
C ASN A 98 8.41 -9.53 -3.54
N LEU A 99 7.69 -8.77 -2.72
CA LEU A 99 7.80 -7.31 -2.60
C LEU A 99 9.18 -6.91 -2.05
N LYS A 100 9.79 -5.88 -2.63
CA LYS A 100 11.14 -5.43 -2.22
C LYS A 100 11.13 -4.67 -0.90
N GLN A 101 9.98 -4.11 -0.53
CA GLN A 101 9.76 -3.26 0.64
C GLN A 101 9.86 -4.05 1.96
N TRP A 102 9.54 -5.34 1.93
CA TRP A 102 9.43 -6.17 3.13
C TRP A 102 10.43 -7.33 3.12
N GLN A 103 10.82 -7.75 4.33
CA GLN A 103 11.73 -8.87 4.55
C GLN A 103 10.97 -10.11 5.01
N GLY A 104 11.46 -11.29 4.65
CA GLY A 104 10.84 -12.56 5.01
C GLY A 104 9.60 -12.91 4.17
N SER A 105 9.47 -14.19 3.83
CA SER A 105 8.41 -14.70 2.96
C SER A 105 7.01 -14.37 3.48
N TYR A 106 6.82 -14.31 4.81
CA TYR A 106 5.55 -13.98 5.41
C TYR A 106 5.05 -12.56 5.05
N CYS A 107 5.94 -11.57 5.01
CA CYS A 107 5.57 -10.17 4.76
C CYS A 107 5.68 -9.76 3.29
N ASN A 108 6.52 -10.42 2.50
CA ASN A 108 6.83 -9.97 1.16
C ASN A 108 6.23 -10.84 0.05
N ASN A 109 5.90 -12.11 0.31
CA ASN A 109 5.41 -12.99 -0.74
C ASN A 109 3.96 -12.67 -1.10
N ILE A 110 3.69 -12.51 -2.39
CA ILE A 110 2.36 -12.26 -2.96
C ILE A 110 1.94 -13.37 -3.93
N ARG A 111 2.71 -14.45 -4.05
CA ARG A 111 2.37 -15.53 -4.97
C ARG A 111 1.07 -16.18 -4.54
N ASN A 112 0.22 -16.48 -5.53
CA ASN A 112 -1.14 -16.99 -5.34
C ASN A 112 -2.06 -16.01 -4.59
N ALA A 113 -1.69 -14.73 -4.46
CA ALA A 113 -2.61 -13.72 -3.94
C ALA A 113 -3.72 -13.43 -4.96
N SER A 114 -4.90 -13.12 -4.44
CA SER A 114 -5.98 -12.50 -5.19
C SER A 114 -5.77 -11.00 -5.24
N ASP A 115 -6.08 -10.38 -6.38
CA ASP A 115 -6.23 -8.93 -6.49
C ASP A 115 -7.59 -8.44 -5.96
N GLY A 116 -8.49 -9.35 -5.55
CA GLY A 116 -9.86 -9.07 -5.12
C GLY A 116 -10.90 -9.16 -6.23
N THR A 117 -10.49 -9.40 -7.47
CA THR A 117 -11.40 -9.66 -8.59
C THR A 117 -11.74 -11.15 -8.65
N LYS A 118 -10.74 -12.02 -8.47
CA LYS A 118 -10.92 -13.47 -8.42
C LYS A 118 -10.08 -14.08 -7.30
N PHE A 119 -10.70 -14.95 -6.52
CA PHE A 119 -10.03 -15.78 -5.52
C PHE A 119 -9.79 -17.19 -6.07
N LYS A 120 -8.96 -17.96 -5.36
CA LYS A 120 -8.67 -19.36 -5.69
C LYS A 120 -9.99 -20.13 -5.93
N SER A 121 -10.04 -20.96 -6.96
CA SER A 121 -11.19 -21.85 -7.18
C SER A 121 -11.09 -23.08 -6.27
N PHE A 122 -12.21 -23.76 -6.02
CA PHE A 122 -12.27 -25.00 -5.21
C PHE A 122 -11.70 -24.79 -3.79
N ILE A 123 -12.15 -23.73 -3.12
CA ILE A 123 -11.69 -23.37 -1.79
C ILE A 123 -12.12 -24.45 -0.79
N GLU A 124 -11.15 -25.02 -0.09
CA GLU A 124 -11.40 -26.03 0.93
C GLU A 124 -11.94 -25.41 2.23
N GLU A 125 -12.43 -26.24 3.14
CA GLU A 125 -12.80 -25.76 4.49
C GLU A 125 -11.56 -25.30 5.25
N ASP A 126 -11.68 -24.17 5.96
CA ASP A 126 -10.61 -23.55 6.75
C ASP A 126 -9.34 -23.18 5.96
N GLU A 127 -9.43 -23.12 4.63
CA GLU A 127 -8.33 -22.66 3.78
C GLU A 127 -8.09 -21.16 3.95
N GLN A 128 -6.85 -20.76 4.23
CA GLN A 128 -6.47 -19.35 4.27
C GLN A 128 -6.20 -18.83 2.85
N LEU A 129 -6.75 -17.66 2.53
CA LEU A 129 -6.54 -17.01 1.24
C LEU A 129 -5.58 -15.83 1.39
N LEU A 130 -4.82 -15.56 0.33
CA LEU A 130 -3.93 -14.41 0.27
C LEU A 130 -4.55 -13.34 -0.62
N PHE A 131 -4.46 -12.09 -0.20
CA PHE A 131 -4.98 -10.91 -0.90
C PHE A 131 -3.89 -9.86 -1.03
N PHE A 132 -3.75 -9.27 -2.21
CA PHE A 132 -2.79 -8.20 -2.47
C PHE A 132 -3.37 -7.22 -3.49
N ARG A 133 -3.38 -5.93 -3.13
CA ARG A 133 -3.51 -4.84 -4.09
C ARG A 133 -2.33 -3.91 -3.95
N LYS A 134 -1.86 -3.36 -5.06
CA LYS A 134 -0.73 -2.41 -5.12
C LYS A 134 -0.89 -1.26 -4.11
N SER A 135 -2.09 -0.70 -4.00
CA SER A 135 -2.41 0.39 -3.07
C SER A 135 -2.33 0.04 -1.57
N MET A 136 -2.31 -1.24 -1.21
CA MET A 136 -2.15 -1.68 0.18
C MET A 136 -0.69 -1.89 0.57
N CYS A 137 0.20 -1.95 -0.41
CA CYS A 137 1.65 -2.12 -0.23
C CYS A 137 2.08 -3.39 0.52
N ARG A 138 1.18 -4.33 0.84
CA ARG A 138 1.51 -5.60 1.52
C ARG A 138 0.51 -6.71 1.23
N PRO A 139 0.92 -7.99 1.30
CA PRO A 139 -0.02 -9.11 1.33
C PRO A 139 -0.84 -9.08 2.62
N GLN A 140 -2.10 -9.52 2.51
CA GLN A 140 -3.01 -9.74 3.62
C GLN A 140 -3.58 -11.15 3.57
N ARG A 141 -3.69 -11.78 4.73
CA ARG A 141 -4.30 -13.10 4.86
C ARG A 141 -5.76 -12.93 5.23
N MET A 142 -6.57 -13.76 4.60
CA MET A 142 -7.99 -13.86 4.84
C MET A 142 -8.31 -15.23 5.44
N VAL A 143 -9.17 -15.23 6.44
CA VAL A 143 -9.65 -16.41 7.14
C VAL A 143 -11.15 -16.56 6.92
N GLN A 144 -11.59 -17.80 6.88
CA GLN A 144 -13.00 -18.14 6.71
C GLN A 144 -13.76 -17.80 7.99
N LEU A 145 -14.82 -17.00 7.86
CA LEU A 145 -15.70 -16.60 8.96
C LEU A 145 -16.99 -17.42 8.98
N LYS A 146 -17.60 -17.67 7.81
CA LYS A 146 -18.84 -18.43 7.69
C LYS A 146 -18.83 -19.33 6.46
N ASN A 147 -19.48 -20.47 6.61
CA ASN A 147 -19.78 -21.41 5.54
C ASN A 147 -21.26 -21.40 5.21
N ASN A 148 -21.58 -21.87 4.00
CA ASN A 148 -22.94 -22.01 3.50
C ASN A 148 -23.74 -20.71 3.63
N TYR A 149 -23.08 -19.57 3.41
CA TYR A 149 -23.71 -18.26 3.43
C TYR A 149 -24.41 -18.03 2.10
N GLU A 150 -25.73 -17.84 2.11
CA GLU A 150 -26.49 -17.66 0.88
C GLU A 150 -26.47 -16.19 0.42
N VAL A 151 -26.09 -15.96 -0.82
CA VAL A 151 -26.17 -14.65 -1.50
C VAL A 151 -26.92 -14.87 -2.81
N ASP A 152 -28.11 -14.28 -2.93
CA ASP A 152 -28.94 -14.38 -4.14
C ASP A 152 -29.17 -15.84 -4.61
N GLY A 153 -29.36 -16.77 -3.67
CA GLY A 153 -29.55 -18.20 -3.96
C GLY A 153 -28.26 -19.00 -4.22
N LEU A 154 -27.09 -18.36 -4.15
CA LEU A 154 -25.79 -19.00 -4.29
C LEU A 154 -25.16 -19.26 -2.92
N LEU A 155 -24.68 -20.48 -2.70
CA LEU A 155 -23.88 -20.80 -1.53
C LEU A 155 -22.49 -20.18 -1.65
N ALA A 156 -22.12 -19.39 -0.66
CA ALA A 156 -20.86 -18.69 -0.57
C ALA A 156 -20.15 -19.00 0.74
N LYS A 157 -18.84 -18.79 0.72
CA LYS A 157 -17.98 -18.76 1.91
C LYS A 157 -17.65 -17.31 2.22
N MET A 158 -17.86 -16.87 3.46
CA MET A 158 -17.55 -15.51 3.88
C MET A 158 -16.13 -15.47 4.44
N PHE A 159 -15.28 -14.63 3.84
CA PHE A 159 -13.90 -14.40 4.28
C PHE A 159 -13.74 -13.01 4.89
N VAL A 160 -12.89 -12.91 5.90
CA VAL A 160 -12.46 -11.66 6.53
C VAL A 160 -10.94 -11.63 6.63
N PHE A 161 -10.34 -10.44 6.77
CA PHE A 161 -8.92 -10.38 7.12
C PHE A 161 -8.68 -11.00 8.50
N GLU A 162 -7.52 -11.64 8.66
CA GLU A 162 -7.12 -12.21 9.94
C GLU A 162 -7.14 -11.15 11.06
N GLU A 163 -7.48 -11.57 12.27
CA GLU A 163 -7.35 -10.69 13.42
C GLU A 163 -5.90 -10.22 13.55
N ASN A 164 -5.71 -8.95 13.92
CA ASN A 164 -4.38 -8.37 14.05
C ASN A 164 -3.58 -8.34 12.73
N ALA A 165 -4.23 -8.37 11.56
CA ALA A 165 -3.56 -8.22 10.27
C ALA A 165 -2.64 -6.99 10.19
N LEU A 166 -3.05 -5.86 10.77
CA LEU A 166 -2.27 -4.61 10.85
C LEU A 166 -1.53 -4.43 12.18
N ASP A 167 -1.28 -5.52 12.90
CA ASP A 167 -0.43 -5.49 14.08
C ASP A 167 1.02 -5.19 13.72
N ASN A 168 1.75 -4.66 14.70
CA ASN A 168 3.13 -4.23 14.55
C ASN A 168 4.14 -5.24 15.12
N GLY A 169 3.69 -6.47 15.44
CA GLY A 169 4.53 -7.48 16.07
C GLY A 169 4.33 -7.63 17.57
N GLU A 170 3.43 -6.84 18.18
CA GLU A 170 3.08 -6.91 19.60
C GLU A 170 2.23 -8.15 19.92
N VAL A 171 1.26 -8.46 19.06
CA VAL A 171 0.37 -9.63 19.23
C VAL A 171 0.82 -10.78 18.35
N ASN A 172 1.14 -10.51 17.08
CA ASN A 172 1.64 -11.52 16.14
C ASN A 172 3.08 -11.18 15.74
N GLU A 173 4.05 -11.88 16.32
CA GLU A 173 5.48 -11.64 16.07
C GLU A 173 5.88 -11.73 14.60
N GLN A 174 5.14 -12.47 13.77
CA GLN A 174 5.40 -12.56 12.32
C GLN A 174 5.21 -11.20 11.64
N ASN A 175 4.39 -10.30 12.17
CA ASN A 175 4.19 -8.96 11.63
C ASN A 175 5.36 -7.99 11.91
N LYS A 176 6.36 -8.38 12.72
CA LYS A 176 7.56 -7.55 12.95
C LYS A 176 8.30 -7.19 11.65
N CYS A 177 8.17 -8.01 10.59
CA CYS A 177 8.78 -7.69 9.29
C CYS A 177 8.11 -6.54 8.53
N PHE A 178 6.94 -6.05 8.97
CA PHE A 178 6.35 -4.80 8.48
C PHE A 178 6.92 -3.56 9.17
N CYS A 179 7.81 -3.72 10.17
CA CYS A 179 8.49 -2.60 10.80
C CYS A 179 9.75 -2.21 10.03
N ARG A 180 9.77 -0.99 9.49
CA ARG A 180 10.87 -0.50 8.67
C ARG A 180 12.07 -0.14 9.54
N ASN A 181 13.24 -0.70 9.22
CA ASN A 181 14.49 -0.45 9.96
C ASN A 181 14.35 -0.70 11.48
N GLY A 182 13.55 -1.70 11.87
CA GLY A 182 13.27 -2.02 13.28
C GLY A 182 12.39 -0.99 14.01
N LYS A 183 11.82 -0.01 13.30
CA LYS A 183 10.92 0.99 13.86
C LYS A 183 9.48 0.67 13.48
N CYS A 184 8.69 0.35 14.48
CA CYS A 184 7.27 0.05 14.34
C CYS A 184 6.42 1.29 14.65
N LEU A 185 5.35 1.51 13.89
CA LEU A 185 4.29 2.42 14.29
C LEU A 185 3.38 1.75 15.33
N MET A 186 2.42 2.50 15.88
CA MET A 186 1.41 1.93 16.78
C MET A 186 0.57 0.87 16.04
N ARG A 187 0.01 -0.08 16.81
CA ARG A 187 -0.87 -1.12 16.29
C ARG A 187 -1.98 -0.53 15.40
N GLY A 188 -2.17 -1.12 14.22
CA GLY A 188 -3.14 -0.64 13.23
C GLY A 188 -2.57 0.37 12.22
N LEU A 189 -1.31 0.81 12.37
CA LEU A 189 -0.64 1.70 11.43
C LEU A 189 0.52 0.99 10.71
N ILE A 190 0.70 1.35 9.44
CA ILE A 190 1.79 0.85 8.60
C ILE A 190 2.50 2.03 7.91
N ASP A 191 3.82 1.94 7.81
CA ASP A 191 4.64 2.91 7.09
C ASP A 191 4.75 2.50 5.61
N VAL A 192 4.11 3.25 4.72
CA VAL A 192 4.05 3.02 3.26
C VAL A 192 4.86 4.07 2.47
N THR A 193 5.92 4.61 3.06
CA THR A 193 6.70 5.69 2.45
C THR A 193 7.59 5.24 1.27
N GLU A 194 7.76 3.94 1.02
CA GLU A 194 8.58 3.36 -0.08
C GLU A 194 7.86 2.26 -0.85
#